data_AF-A0A2W7BX04-F1
#
_entry.id   AF-A0A2W7BX04-F1
#
_cell.length_a   1.000
_cell.length_b   1.000
_cell.length_c   1.000
_cell.angle_alpha   90.00
_cell.angle_beta   90.00
_cell.angle_gamma   90.00
#
_symmetry.space_group_name_H-M   'P 1'
#
loop_
_entity.id
_entity.type
_entity.pdbx_description
1 polymer ?
#
loop_
_entity_poly.entity_id
_entity_poly.type
_entity_poly.pdbx_seq_one_letter_code
_entity_poly.pdbx_strand_id
1 'polypeptide(L)'
;MQAPITPGLDRVNQFSAEEHMTMSHHYSGPNFGFPRADARLDLTDLYAFPKPGDVEKSILIMNVHPSSTVIDPEPTTNEPFSPDGLYEIKIDTNGDAVADIAYRVRVSSLPGAMQIATVRRVEGALAAGTDDGGEVVFLEAPVSTGRGAQVTEAGDYRFFAGWRSEAFFFDTLGAVNDLHFTGTDFFSDKDVCSIVLEVPNSALGTKPVGLWARTLHKQSEGWVQVERGARPQQAVFLPGDQKEAYLAGEPADDAPVCRNIRARA
;
A
#
# COMPACT_ATOMS: atom_id res chain seq x y z
N MET A 1 -66.21 -25.06 -6.04
CA MET A 1 -65.02 -25.46 -6.80
C MET A 1 -64.00 -24.34 -6.70
N GLN A 2 -63.03 -24.46 -5.79
CA GLN A 2 -61.70 -23.82 -5.88
C GLN A 2 -60.86 -24.36 -4.72
N ALA A 3 -59.72 -24.94 -5.07
CA ALA A 3 -58.75 -25.56 -4.16
C ALA A 3 -57.89 -24.48 -3.47
N PRO A 4 -57.36 -24.75 -2.25
CA PRO A 4 -56.37 -23.88 -1.64
C PRO A 4 -54.98 -24.13 -2.25
N ILE A 5 -54.27 -23.04 -2.52
CA ILE A 5 -52.94 -23.01 -3.14
C ILE A 5 -51.90 -23.07 -2.03
N THR A 6 -51.04 -24.08 -2.05
CA THR A 6 -49.86 -24.23 -1.19
C THR A 6 -48.76 -23.23 -1.62
N PRO A 7 -48.04 -22.55 -0.72
CA PRO A 7 -46.86 -21.78 -1.11
C PRO A 7 -45.68 -22.71 -1.40
N GLY A 8 -45.10 -22.58 -2.58
CA GLY A 8 -43.89 -23.29 -2.99
C GLY A 8 -42.65 -22.81 -2.24
N LEU A 9 -41.80 -23.76 -1.87
CA LEU A 9 -40.40 -23.54 -1.51
C LEU A 9 -39.67 -22.97 -2.73
N ASP A 10 -39.30 -21.69 -2.69
CA ASP A 10 -38.27 -21.16 -3.58
C ASP A 10 -36.90 -21.41 -2.93
N ARG A 11 -36.13 -22.27 -3.59
CA ARG A 11 -34.71 -22.51 -3.33
C ARG A 11 -33.96 -21.22 -3.59
N VAL A 12 -33.43 -20.60 -2.55
CA VAL A 12 -32.40 -19.57 -2.69
C VAL A 12 -31.13 -20.27 -3.19
N ASN A 13 -30.77 -19.99 -4.45
CA ASN A 13 -29.50 -20.38 -5.03
C ASN A 13 -28.36 -19.90 -4.13
N GLN A 14 -27.54 -20.83 -3.66
CA GLN A 14 -26.20 -20.55 -3.16
C GLN A 14 -25.39 -19.99 -4.32
N PHE A 15 -25.04 -18.70 -4.26
CA PHE A 15 -23.99 -18.15 -5.10
C PHE A 15 -22.64 -18.54 -4.49
N SER A 16 -21.99 -19.55 -5.08
CA SER A 16 -20.54 -19.69 -4.97
C SER A 16 -19.91 -18.77 -6.01
N ALA A 17 -19.35 -17.66 -5.55
CA ALA A 17 -18.38 -16.91 -6.34
C ALA A 17 -17.10 -16.85 -5.50
N GLU A 18 -16.14 -17.73 -5.81
CA GLU A 18 -14.74 -17.40 -5.57
C GLU A 18 -14.40 -16.26 -6.54
N GLU A 19 -14.71 -15.03 -6.14
CA GLU A 19 -14.15 -13.86 -6.80
C GLU A 19 -12.66 -13.81 -6.45
N HIS A 20 -11.81 -13.77 -7.49
CA HIS A 20 -10.41 -13.38 -7.35
C HIS A 20 -10.37 -11.99 -6.70
N MET A 21 -10.15 -11.93 -5.39
CA MET A 21 -10.07 -10.66 -4.67
C MET A 21 -8.75 -9.97 -4.99
N THR A 22 -8.78 -9.04 -5.96
CA THR A 22 -7.72 -8.04 -6.11
C THR A 22 -7.78 -7.07 -4.93
N MET A 23 -6.65 -6.85 -4.25
CA MET A 23 -6.58 -5.90 -3.15
C MET A 23 -5.95 -4.59 -3.61
N SER A 24 -6.63 -3.49 -3.31
CA SER A 24 -6.15 -2.12 -3.43
C SER A 24 -6.45 -1.31 -2.15
N HIS A 25 -5.55 -0.40 -1.82
CA HIS A 25 -5.65 0.65 -0.79
C HIS A 25 -5.27 2.00 -1.45
N HIS A 26 -5.84 3.14 -1.03
CA HIS A 26 -5.67 4.41 -1.75
C HIS A 26 -5.80 5.67 -0.85
N TYR A 27 -4.77 6.54 -0.89
CA TYR A 27 -4.70 7.94 -0.46
C TYR A 27 -5.15 8.27 0.99
N SER A 28 -4.21 8.68 1.84
CA SER A 28 -4.39 8.90 3.28
C SER A 28 -5.27 10.11 3.70
N GLY A 29 -6.03 10.66 2.75
CA GLY A 29 -7.08 11.64 2.99
C GLY A 29 -6.62 13.08 3.23
N PRO A 30 -7.54 14.01 3.58
CA PRO A 30 -7.34 15.44 3.46
C PRO A 30 -6.49 16.08 4.58
N ASN A 31 -5.56 15.36 5.21
CA ASN A 31 -4.55 16.02 6.03
C ASN A 31 -3.39 16.40 5.10
N PHE A 32 -3.25 17.68 4.81
CA PHE A 32 -2.68 18.17 3.55
C PHE A 32 -1.15 18.30 3.50
N GLY A 33 -0.44 17.80 4.52
CA GLY A 33 1.02 17.82 4.57
C GLY A 33 1.58 16.41 4.48
N PHE A 34 2.75 16.28 3.86
CA PHE A 34 3.45 15.01 3.82
C PHE A 34 3.86 14.52 5.22
N PRO A 35 3.93 13.20 5.46
CA PRO A 35 4.46 12.67 6.70
C PRO A 35 5.85 13.24 6.97
N ARG A 36 6.03 13.88 8.13
CA ARG A 36 7.29 14.56 8.50
C ARG A 36 7.75 15.63 7.50
N ALA A 37 6.83 16.20 6.72
CA ALA A 37 7.11 17.13 5.63
C ALA A 37 8.02 16.56 4.50
N ASP A 38 8.07 15.22 4.36
CA ASP A 38 8.81 14.54 3.31
C ASP A 38 7.84 13.73 2.44
N ALA A 39 7.60 14.19 1.22
CA ALA A 39 6.73 13.52 0.25
C ALA A 39 7.13 12.07 0.02
N ARG A 40 8.42 11.75 0.14
CA ARG A 40 8.96 10.41 -0.10
C ARG A 40 8.43 9.37 0.89
N LEU A 41 7.87 9.79 2.01
CA LEU A 41 7.27 8.92 3.04
C LEU A 41 5.75 8.81 2.92
N ASP A 42 5.13 9.58 2.03
CA ASP A 42 3.68 9.55 1.81
C ASP A 42 3.29 8.29 1.05
N LEU A 43 2.42 7.47 1.64
CA LEU A 43 1.89 6.25 1.03
C LEU A 43 0.65 6.58 0.23
N THR A 44 0.70 6.37 -1.08
CA THR A 44 -0.47 6.58 -1.94
C THR A 44 -1.27 5.29 -2.03
N ASP A 45 -0.64 4.17 -2.37
CA ASP A 45 -1.34 2.95 -2.70
C ASP A 45 -0.63 1.66 -2.29
N LEU A 46 -1.44 0.62 -2.14
CA LEU A 46 -0.97 -0.76 -2.06
C LEU A 46 -1.82 -1.62 -3.00
N TYR A 47 -1.19 -2.33 -3.92
CA TYR A 47 -1.83 -3.27 -4.83
C TYR A 47 -1.31 -4.69 -4.60
N ALA A 48 -2.19 -5.67 -4.72
CA ALA A 48 -1.83 -7.08 -4.78
C ALA A 48 -2.71 -7.84 -5.77
N PHE A 49 -2.08 -8.58 -6.68
CA PHE A 49 -2.77 -9.39 -7.68
C PHE A 49 -1.91 -10.57 -8.16
N PRO A 50 -2.52 -11.67 -8.64
CA PRO A 50 -1.80 -12.78 -9.25
C PRO A 50 -1.02 -12.33 -10.48
N LYS A 51 0.17 -12.88 -10.72
CA LYS A 51 0.96 -12.55 -11.91
C LYS A 51 0.22 -13.02 -13.17
N PRO A 52 -0.03 -12.11 -14.15
CA PRO A 52 -0.60 -12.52 -15.43
C PRO A 52 0.29 -13.56 -16.13
N GLY A 53 -0.29 -14.71 -16.45
CA GLY A 53 0.41 -15.81 -17.14
C GLY A 53 1.23 -16.74 -16.25
N ASP A 54 1.29 -16.50 -14.93
CA ASP A 54 1.97 -17.39 -13.98
C ASP A 54 1.23 -17.40 -12.63
N VAL A 55 0.42 -18.43 -12.42
CA VAL A 55 -0.45 -18.55 -11.24
C VAL A 55 0.32 -18.88 -9.96
N GLU A 56 1.59 -19.28 -10.05
CA GLU A 56 2.43 -19.60 -8.90
C GLU A 56 3.08 -18.35 -8.30
N LYS A 57 2.83 -17.17 -8.87
CA LYS A 57 3.41 -15.90 -8.44
C LYS A 57 2.35 -14.84 -8.21
N SER A 58 2.69 -13.91 -7.33
CA SER A 58 1.90 -12.72 -7.04
C SER A 58 2.75 -11.46 -7.23
N ILE A 59 2.09 -10.37 -7.59
CA ILE A 59 2.66 -9.04 -7.69
C ILE A 59 2.15 -8.21 -6.52
N LEU A 60 3.07 -7.67 -5.73
CA LEU A 60 2.81 -6.73 -4.65
C LEU A 60 3.41 -5.37 -5.05
N ILE A 61 2.63 -4.30 -4.95
CA ILE A 61 3.06 -2.94 -5.30
C ILE A 61 2.73 -2.01 -4.15
N MET A 62 3.73 -1.26 -3.69
CA MET A 62 3.56 -0.15 -2.77
C MET A 62 3.94 1.12 -3.53
N ASN A 63 2.99 2.03 -3.70
CA ASN A 63 3.26 3.36 -4.23
C ASN A 63 3.45 4.35 -3.08
N VAL A 64 4.48 5.16 -3.20
CA VAL A 64 4.79 6.27 -2.30
C VAL A 64 5.18 7.49 -3.13
N HIS A 65 5.40 8.62 -2.47
CA HIS A 65 5.96 9.80 -3.11
C HIS A 65 5.17 10.30 -4.32
N PRO A 66 4.01 10.94 -4.11
CA PRO A 66 3.33 11.63 -5.19
C PRO A 66 4.22 12.77 -5.71
N SER A 67 4.31 12.94 -7.03
CA SER A 67 5.12 13.98 -7.66
C SER A 67 4.54 15.38 -7.47
N SER A 68 3.28 15.48 -7.03
CA SER A 68 2.51 16.71 -6.83
C SER A 68 1.24 16.37 -6.02
N THR A 69 0.60 17.37 -5.42
CA THR A 69 -0.68 17.17 -4.72
C THR A 69 -1.75 18.11 -5.27
N VAL A 70 -3.02 17.83 -4.95
CA VAL A 70 -4.15 18.68 -5.35
C VAL A 70 -4.06 20.09 -4.75
N ILE A 71 -3.35 20.25 -3.64
CA ILE A 71 -3.37 21.48 -2.83
C ILE A 71 -2.09 22.28 -3.02
N ASP A 72 -0.97 21.59 -3.09
CA ASP A 72 0.30 22.13 -3.55
C ASP A 72 0.64 21.46 -4.90
N PRO A 73 0.26 22.09 -6.02
CA PRO A 73 0.47 21.53 -7.34
C PRO A 73 1.93 21.61 -7.79
N GLU A 74 2.80 22.28 -7.03
CA GLU A 74 4.22 22.34 -7.35
C GLU A 74 4.86 20.95 -7.29
N PRO A 75 5.86 20.66 -8.15
CA PRO A 75 6.55 19.39 -8.11
C PRO A 75 7.24 19.15 -6.77
N THR A 76 7.15 17.92 -6.27
CA THR A 76 7.96 17.47 -5.14
C THR A 76 9.42 17.27 -5.54
N THR A 77 10.26 16.80 -4.61
CA THR A 77 11.67 16.53 -4.90
C THR A 77 11.84 15.47 -5.99
N ASN A 78 12.87 15.63 -6.83
CA ASN A 78 13.19 14.64 -7.87
C ASN A 78 13.89 13.38 -7.31
N GLU A 79 14.32 13.39 -6.03
CA GLU A 79 14.91 12.21 -5.39
C GLU A 79 13.81 11.19 -5.06
N PRO A 80 13.80 9.98 -5.67
CA PRO A 80 12.65 9.08 -5.60
C PRO A 80 12.29 8.62 -4.18
N PHE A 81 13.27 8.21 -3.38
CA PHE A 81 13.03 7.67 -2.04
C PHE A 81 13.87 8.38 -0.98
N SER A 82 13.37 8.47 0.25
CA SER A 82 14.15 8.99 1.36
C SER A 82 15.21 7.98 1.82
N PRO A 83 16.50 8.37 1.96
CA PRO A 83 17.55 7.54 2.57
C PRO A 83 17.29 7.23 4.06
N ASP A 84 16.43 8.02 4.70
CA ASP A 84 15.95 7.84 6.06
C ASP A 84 14.56 7.19 6.12
N GLY A 85 14.06 6.70 4.98
CA GLY A 85 12.82 5.93 4.89
C GLY A 85 13.06 4.42 4.99
N LEU A 86 12.13 3.73 5.65
CA LEU A 86 11.96 2.27 5.57
C LEU A 86 10.54 2.00 5.07
N TYR A 87 10.44 1.29 3.96
CA TYR A 87 9.17 0.97 3.31
C TYR A 87 8.85 -0.50 3.54
N GLU A 88 7.70 -0.80 4.12
CA GLU A 88 7.34 -2.16 4.48
C GLU A 88 6.03 -2.60 3.84
N ILE A 89 6.04 -3.80 3.27
CA ILE A 89 4.83 -4.57 2.96
C ILE A 89 4.74 -5.69 3.98
N LYS A 90 3.68 -5.69 4.77
CA LYS A 90 3.44 -6.62 5.86
C LYS A 90 2.31 -7.59 5.52
N ILE A 91 2.50 -8.84 5.93
CA ILE A 91 1.67 -9.98 5.55
C ILE A 91 1.32 -10.76 6.82
N ASP A 92 0.02 -10.94 7.05
CA ASP A 92 -0.55 -11.82 8.08
C ASP A 92 -1.05 -13.11 7.37
N THR A 93 -0.59 -14.27 7.84
CA THR A 93 -0.92 -15.58 7.25
C THR A 93 -1.88 -16.39 8.10
N ASN A 94 -2.25 -15.89 9.27
CA ASN A 94 -2.99 -16.62 10.29
C ASN A 94 -4.32 -15.96 10.68
N GLY A 95 -4.52 -14.68 10.34
CA GLY A 95 -5.75 -13.92 10.52
C GLY A 95 -5.88 -13.19 11.85
N ASP A 96 -4.80 -13.06 12.63
CA ASP A 96 -4.76 -12.29 13.88
C ASP A 96 -4.42 -10.81 13.69
N ALA A 97 -4.23 -10.38 12.44
CA ALA A 97 -3.85 -9.02 12.06
C ALA A 97 -2.48 -8.57 12.60
N VAL A 98 -1.60 -9.53 12.91
CA VAL A 98 -0.18 -9.33 13.24
C VAL A 98 0.67 -9.93 12.11
N ALA A 99 1.75 -9.24 11.74
CA ALA A 99 2.54 -9.69 10.59
C ALA A 99 3.34 -10.94 10.94
N ASP A 100 3.16 -11.98 10.14
CA ASP A 100 3.99 -13.19 10.12
C ASP A 100 5.17 -13.05 9.15
N ILE A 101 5.02 -12.23 8.11
CA ILE A 101 6.03 -11.96 7.09
C ILE A 101 6.07 -10.46 6.80
N ALA A 102 7.26 -9.89 6.58
CA ALA A 102 7.38 -8.56 6.01
C ALA A 102 8.49 -8.48 4.96
N TYR A 103 8.25 -7.69 3.92
CA TYR A 103 9.26 -7.22 2.99
C TYR A 103 9.63 -5.79 3.33
N ARG A 104 10.92 -5.55 3.55
CA ARG A 104 11.50 -4.29 4.01
C ARG A 104 12.41 -3.73 2.94
N VAL A 105 12.15 -2.51 2.49
CA VAL A 105 12.95 -1.83 1.48
C VAL A 105 13.64 -0.64 2.11
N ARG A 106 14.97 -0.61 2.01
CA ARG A 106 15.82 0.53 2.37
C ARG A 106 16.50 1.03 1.12
N VAL A 107 16.54 2.35 0.95
CA VAL A 107 17.26 2.99 -0.15
C VAL A 107 18.48 3.73 0.40
N SER A 108 19.59 3.64 -0.32
CA SER A 108 20.79 4.43 -0.07
C SER A 108 21.17 5.21 -1.32
N SER A 109 21.70 6.41 -1.11
CA SER A 109 22.18 7.27 -2.18
C SER A 109 23.67 7.02 -2.44
N LEU A 110 24.01 6.88 -3.72
CA LEU A 110 25.37 6.79 -4.25
C LEU A 110 25.79 8.15 -4.86
N PRO A 111 27.10 8.35 -5.14
CA PRO A 111 27.54 9.53 -5.88
C PRO A 111 26.77 9.73 -7.19
N GLY A 112 26.47 10.99 -7.53
CA GLY A 112 25.72 11.33 -8.75
C GLY A 112 24.21 11.20 -8.64
N ALA A 113 23.65 11.27 -7.41
CA ALA A 113 22.22 11.17 -7.12
C ALA A 113 21.57 9.85 -7.60
N MET A 114 22.38 8.81 -7.78
CA MET A 114 21.89 7.46 -8.03
C MET A 114 21.43 6.83 -6.72
N GLN A 115 20.28 6.17 -6.74
CA GLN A 115 19.79 5.43 -5.59
C GLN A 115 19.81 3.93 -5.86
N ILE A 116 20.10 3.16 -4.82
CA ILE A 116 20.03 1.71 -4.82
C ILE A 116 19.19 1.23 -3.65
N ALA A 117 18.44 0.15 -3.87
CA ALA A 117 17.57 -0.45 -2.88
C ALA A 117 18.17 -1.76 -2.37
N THR A 118 17.97 -2.01 -1.08
CA THR A 118 18.13 -3.32 -0.45
C THR A 118 16.76 -3.78 0.02
N VAL A 119 16.38 -4.99 -0.40
CA VAL A 119 15.12 -5.63 0.02
C VAL A 119 15.46 -6.76 0.96
N ARG A 120 14.83 -6.77 2.12
CA ARG A 120 14.91 -7.84 3.10
C ARG A 120 13.56 -8.51 3.29
N ARG A 121 13.58 -9.81 3.56
CA ARG A 121 12.43 -10.57 4.00
C ARG A 121 12.63 -10.98 5.45
N VAL A 122 11.60 -10.81 6.26
CA VAL A 122 11.61 -11.18 7.68
C VAL A 122 10.37 -12.02 7.98
N GLU A 123 10.49 -12.96 8.91
CA GLU A 123 9.41 -13.86 9.31
C GLU A 123 9.22 -13.90 10.83
N GLY A 124 8.07 -14.41 11.25
CA GLY A 124 7.71 -14.66 12.63
C GLY A 124 7.60 -13.36 13.44
N ALA A 125 7.90 -13.45 14.75
CA ALA A 125 7.75 -12.31 15.66
C ALA A 125 8.54 -11.05 15.24
N LEU A 126 9.62 -11.20 14.46
CA LEU A 126 10.40 -10.06 13.95
C LEU A 126 9.67 -9.30 12.83
N ALA A 127 8.77 -9.94 12.09
CA ALA A 127 7.97 -9.29 11.05
C ALA A 127 6.94 -8.31 11.65
N ALA A 128 6.47 -8.56 12.86
CA ALA A 128 5.60 -7.66 13.61
C ALA A 128 6.32 -6.36 14.04
N GLY A 129 7.63 -6.43 14.31
CA GLY A 129 8.44 -5.32 14.83
C GLY A 129 8.77 -4.22 13.82
N THR A 130 9.57 -3.24 14.26
CA THR A 130 9.93 -2.02 13.52
C THR A 130 11.45 -1.87 13.30
N ASP A 131 12.20 -2.97 13.15
CA ASP A 131 13.63 -2.94 12.81
C ASP A 131 13.88 -3.00 11.29
N ASP A 132 15.12 -2.83 10.84
CA ASP A 132 15.52 -2.94 9.42
C ASP A 132 16.28 -4.23 9.08
N GLY A 133 16.19 -5.23 9.95
CA GLY A 133 16.78 -6.56 9.79
C GLY A 133 15.99 -7.47 8.84
N GLY A 134 16.45 -8.71 8.72
CA GLY A 134 15.88 -9.74 7.84
C GLY A 134 16.91 -10.31 6.86
N GLU A 135 16.50 -11.37 6.16
CA GLU A 135 17.29 -12.01 5.11
C GLU A 135 17.30 -11.14 3.86
N VAL A 136 18.46 -10.91 3.28
CA VAL A 136 18.60 -10.09 2.06
C VAL A 136 18.11 -10.88 0.85
N VAL A 137 17.08 -10.37 0.17
CA VAL A 137 16.55 -10.93 -1.09
C VAL A 137 17.17 -10.22 -2.29
N PHE A 138 17.26 -8.88 -2.21
CA PHE A 138 17.89 -8.05 -3.23
C PHE A 138 18.90 -7.11 -2.56
N LEU A 139 20.09 -7.03 -3.14
CA LEU A 139 21.16 -6.12 -2.71
C LEU A 139 21.53 -5.21 -3.88
N GLU A 140 21.66 -3.92 -3.60
CA GLU A 140 22.08 -2.89 -4.57
C GLU A 140 21.22 -2.83 -5.86
N ALA A 141 19.92 -3.13 -5.75
CA ALA A 141 19.01 -3.02 -6.89
C ALA A 141 18.84 -1.55 -7.32
N PRO A 142 18.98 -1.20 -8.61
CA PRO A 142 18.93 0.19 -9.06
C PRO A 142 17.53 0.78 -8.92
N VAL A 143 17.46 2.03 -8.46
CA VAL A 143 16.24 2.83 -8.50
C VAL A 143 16.15 3.53 -9.86
N SER A 144 15.05 3.30 -10.57
CA SER A 144 14.83 3.87 -11.91
C SER A 144 14.31 5.30 -11.84
N THR A 145 15.06 6.23 -12.44
CA THR A 145 14.67 7.65 -12.55
C THR A 145 14.25 8.05 -13.98
N GLY A 146 14.52 7.20 -14.97
CA GLY A 146 14.15 7.43 -16.36
C GLY A 146 12.96 6.58 -16.83
N ARG A 147 12.61 6.72 -18.11
CA ARG A 147 11.50 5.98 -18.74
C ARG A 147 11.70 4.45 -18.76
N GLY A 148 12.94 3.98 -18.78
CA GLY A 148 13.26 2.56 -18.79
C GLY A 148 13.12 1.94 -17.39
N ALA A 149 12.49 0.77 -17.32
CA ALA A 149 12.47 -0.03 -16.10
C ALA A 149 13.79 -0.80 -15.94
N GLN A 150 14.48 -0.57 -14.82
CA GLN A 150 15.56 -1.44 -14.38
C GLN A 150 14.98 -2.42 -13.37
N VAL A 151 14.88 -3.69 -13.78
CA VAL A 151 14.33 -4.78 -12.95
C VAL A 151 15.48 -5.67 -12.51
N THR A 152 15.53 -5.99 -11.22
CA THR A 152 16.48 -6.95 -10.66
C THR A 152 15.77 -8.28 -10.43
N GLU A 153 16.43 -9.39 -10.77
CA GLU A 153 15.89 -10.74 -10.60
C GLU A 153 16.79 -11.52 -9.64
N ALA A 154 16.18 -12.31 -8.75
CA ALA A 154 16.88 -13.13 -7.78
C ALA A 154 16.08 -14.42 -7.52
N GLY A 155 16.50 -15.54 -8.13
CA GLY A 155 15.72 -16.78 -8.08
C GLY A 155 14.33 -16.58 -8.68
N ASP A 156 13.28 -16.94 -7.93
CA ASP A 156 11.89 -16.78 -8.34
C ASP A 156 11.33 -15.36 -8.12
N TYR A 157 12.12 -14.46 -7.55
CA TYR A 157 11.73 -13.09 -7.24
C TYR A 157 12.14 -12.11 -8.34
N ARG A 158 11.34 -11.06 -8.52
CA ARG A 158 11.73 -9.86 -9.29
C ARG A 158 11.39 -8.60 -8.52
N PHE A 159 12.21 -7.58 -8.69
CA PHE A 159 12.08 -6.32 -7.98
C PHE A 159 12.29 -5.12 -8.90
N PHE A 160 11.45 -4.11 -8.68
CA PHE A 160 11.58 -2.80 -9.29
C PHE A 160 11.32 -1.71 -8.25
N ALA A 161 12.09 -0.62 -8.32
CA ALA A 161 11.80 0.61 -7.59
C ALA A 161 12.04 1.84 -8.48
N GLY A 162 11.18 2.85 -8.38
CA GLY A 162 11.38 4.14 -9.06
C GLY A 162 10.10 4.82 -9.55
N TRP A 163 10.27 5.94 -10.25
CA TRP A 163 9.17 6.78 -10.76
C TRP A 163 8.29 6.06 -11.78
N ARG A 164 6.97 6.15 -11.65
CA ARG A 164 5.96 5.61 -12.57
C ARG A 164 4.77 6.53 -12.62
N SER A 165 4.05 6.54 -13.74
CA SER A 165 2.80 7.31 -13.85
C SER A 165 1.80 6.86 -12.81
N GLU A 166 1.11 7.83 -12.22
CA GLU A 166 0.01 7.59 -11.30
C GLU A 166 -1.12 6.85 -12.05
N ALA A 167 -1.60 5.76 -11.47
CA ALA A 167 -2.66 4.94 -12.04
C ALA A 167 -4.05 5.36 -11.55
N PHE A 168 -4.11 6.17 -10.50
CA PHE A 168 -5.36 6.74 -10.02
C PHE A 168 -5.91 7.80 -10.99
N PHE A 169 -7.22 7.78 -11.20
CA PHE A 169 -7.94 8.76 -12.00
C PHE A 169 -8.88 9.53 -11.08
N PHE A 170 -8.80 10.86 -11.08
CA PHE A 170 -9.77 11.66 -10.33
C PHE A 170 -9.92 13.06 -10.88
N ASP A 171 -11.18 13.45 -11.07
CA ASP A 171 -11.55 14.81 -11.44
C ASP A 171 -11.73 15.66 -10.18
N THR A 172 -10.59 16.16 -9.68
CA THR A 172 -10.52 16.99 -8.48
C THR A 172 -11.33 18.28 -8.63
N LEU A 173 -11.28 18.90 -9.81
CA LEU A 173 -12.01 20.14 -10.12
C LEU A 173 -13.52 19.92 -10.06
N GLY A 174 -14.00 18.83 -10.66
CA GLY A 174 -15.39 18.44 -10.58
C GLY A 174 -15.84 18.10 -9.16
N ALA A 175 -14.99 17.39 -8.40
CA ALA A 175 -15.28 17.02 -7.02
C ALA A 175 -15.46 18.23 -6.10
N VAL A 176 -14.61 19.26 -6.23
CA VAL A 176 -14.72 20.50 -5.42
C VAL A 176 -15.75 21.49 -5.98
N ASN A 177 -16.28 21.25 -7.18
CA ASN A 177 -17.31 22.06 -7.84
C ASN A 177 -18.70 21.40 -7.73
N ASP A 178 -19.14 21.11 -6.51
CA ASP A 178 -20.44 20.47 -6.22
C ASP A 178 -20.69 19.16 -6.99
N LEU A 179 -19.63 18.37 -7.19
CA LEU A 179 -19.65 17.11 -7.96
C LEU A 179 -20.03 17.27 -9.44
N HIS A 180 -19.93 18.48 -10.01
CA HIS A 180 -20.06 18.70 -11.44
C HIS A 180 -18.79 18.26 -12.17
N PHE A 181 -18.67 16.95 -12.38
CA PHE A 181 -17.53 16.34 -13.07
C PHE A 181 -17.36 16.86 -14.50
N THR A 182 -16.16 17.35 -14.79
CA THR A 182 -15.67 17.84 -16.07
C THR A 182 -15.11 16.71 -16.95
N GLY A 183 -14.73 15.58 -16.34
CA GLY A 183 -14.02 14.47 -16.99
C GLY A 183 -12.51 14.69 -17.10
N THR A 184 -11.96 15.74 -16.50
CA THR A 184 -10.53 16.05 -16.51
C THR A 184 -9.81 15.27 -15.42
N ASP A 185 -8.86 14.42 -15.79
CA ASP A 185 -8.03 13.69 -14.83
C ASP A 185 -6.88 14.55 -14.30
N PHE A 186 -6.90 14.84 -13.00
CA PHE A 186 -5.82 15.58 -12.34
C PHE A 186 -4.49 14.82 -12.37
N PHE A 187 -4.52 13.49 -12.35
CA PHE A 187 -3.34 12.65 -12.19
C PHE A 187 -2.71 12.19 -13.51
N SER A 188 -3.34 12.52 -14.65
CA SER A 188 -2.95 12.04 -15.98
C SER A 188 -1.52 12.39 -16.44
N ASP A 189 -0.92 13.41 -15.83
CA ASP A 189 0.45 13.89 -16.07
C ASP A 189 1.33 13.84 -14.80
N LYS A 190 0.90 13.07 -13.79
CA LYS A 190 1.59 12.94 -12.50
C LYS A 190 2.23 11.57 -12.36
N ASP A 191 3.27 11.52 -11.53
CA ASP A 191 4.01 10.30 -11.23
C ASP A 191 3.96 10.01 -9.72
N VAL A 192 4.22 8.75 -9.37
CA VAL A 192 4.50 8.24 -8.03
C VAL A 192 5.78 7.42 -8.06
N CYS A 193 6.40 7.18 -6.92
CA CYS A 193 7.45 6.18 -6.79
C CYS A 193 6.87 4.82 -6.41
N SER A 194 7.00 3.83 -7.29
CA SER A 194 6.54 2.47 -7.03
C SER A 194 7.66 1.59 -6.50
N ILE A 195 7.33 0.74 -5.54
CA ILE A 195 8.10 -0.42 -5.09
C ILE A 195 7.30 -1.65 -5.51
N VAL A 196 7.84 -2.45 -6.43
CA VAL A 196 7.17 -3.61 -7.01
C VAL A 196 7.95 -4.87 -6.68
N LEU A 197 7.26 -5.86 -6.10
CA LEU A 197 7.78 -7.18 -5.79
C LEU A 197 6.95 -8.23 -6.52
N GLU A 198 7.61 -9.00 -7.40
CA GLU A 198 7.12 -10.29 -7.85
C GLU A 198 7.65 -11.36 -6.90
N VAL A 199 6.76 -12.11 -6.26
CA VAL A 199 7.09 -13.12 -5.27
C VAL A 199 6.43 -14.46 -5.64
N PRO A 200 7.07 -15.61 -5.36
CA PRO A 200 6.39 -16.89 -5.45
C PRO A 200 5.33 -16.99 -4.35
N ASN A 201 4.16 -17.57 -4.66
CA ASN A 201 3.07 -17.73 -3.70
C ASN A 201 3.48 -18.60 -2.49
N SER A 202 4.41 -19.53 -2.70
CA SER A 202 5.01 -20.31 -1.61
C SER A 202 5.71 -19.46 -0.55
N ALA A 203 6.14 -18.24 -0.88
CA ALA A 203 6.72 -17.29 0.06
C ALA A 203 5.68 -16.46 0.84
N LEU A 204 4.41 -16.50 0.44
CA LEU A 204 3.28 -15.83 1.09
C LEU A 204 2.47 -16.77 2.00
N GLY A 205 2.59 -18.08 1.78
CA GLY A 205 1.81 -19.10 2.49
C GLY A 205 0.71 -19.72 1.62
N THR A 206 -0.01 -20.68 2.18
CA THR A 206 -1.01 -21.49 1.44
C THR A 206 -2.47 -21.05 1.66
N LYS A 207 -2.68 -20.00 2.45
CA LYS A 207 -3.99 -19.48 2.84
C LYS A 207 -4.16 -18.05 2.32
N PRO A 208 -5.40 -17.53 2.28
CA PRO A 208 -5.61 -16.09 2.13
C PRO A 208 -4.80 -15.32 3.18
N VAL A 209 -4.18 -14.21 2.77
CA VAL A 209 -3.32 -13.40 3.62
C VAL A 209 -3.93 -12.01 3.86
N GLY A 210 -3.73 -11.49 5.07
CA GLY A 210 -3.89 -10.07 5.36
C GLY A 210 -2.68 -9.29 4.82
N LEU A 211 -2.91 -8.11 4.24
CA LEU A 211 -1.86 -7.28 3.67
C LEU A 211 -2.04 -5.83 4.06
N TRP A 212 -0.94 -5.18 4.47
CA TRP A 212 -0.87 -3.74 4.66
C TRP A 212 0.53 -3.24 4.32
N ALA A 213 0.63 -1.94 4.09
CA ALA A 213 1.90 -1.27 3.85
C ALA A 213 2.10 -0.17 4.89
N ARG A 214 3.36 0.16 5.17
CA ARG A 214 3.68 1.32 6.00
C ARG A 214 5.02 1.93 5.62
N THR A 215 5.16 3.21 5.93
CA THR A 215 6.45 3.91 5.87
C THR A 215 6.90 4.26 7.28
N LEU A 216 8.20 4.10 7.52
CA LEU A 216 8.84 4.48 8.77
C LEU A 216 9.94 5.50 8.46
N HIS A 217 10.09 6.47 9.34
CA HIS A 217 11.16 7.46 9.31
C HIS A 217 12.22 7.11 10.35
N LYS A 218 13.49 7.23 9.96
CA LYS A 218 14.61 7.05 10.87
C LYS A 218 14.70 8.22 11.86
N GLN A 219 14.81 7.89 13.14
CA GLN A 219 15.04 8.82 14.24
C GLN A 219 16.27 8.38 15.04
N SER A 220 16.72 9.21 15.98
CA SER A 220 17.88 8.90 16.84
C SER A 220 17.72 7.61 17.65
N GLU A 221 16.48 7.28 18.04
CA GLU A 221 16.15 6.13 18.90
C GLU A 221 15.63 4.90 18.13
N GLY A 222 15.53 4.98 16.79
CA GLY A 222 15.05 3.88 15.97
C GLY A 222 14.11 4.32 14.85
N TRP A 223 13.27 3.40 14.38
CA TRP A 223 12.29 3.65 13.33
C TRP A 223 10.95 4.06 13.95
N VAL A 224 10.34 5.10 13.39
CA VAL A 224 9.01 5.55 13.78
C VAL A 224 8.08 5.40 12.58
N GLN A 225 7.00 4.64 12.72
CA GLN A 225 5.93 4.58 11.72
C GLN A 225 5.30 5.96 11.57
N VAL A 226 5.16 6.42 10.33
CA VAL A 226 4.62 7.75 10.00
C VAL A 226 3.41 7.68 9.09
N GLU A 227 3.24 6.57 8.36
CA GLU A 227 2.10 6.35 7.49
C GLU A 227 1.80 4.84 7.44
N ARG A 228 0.54 4.46 7.27
CA ARG A 228 0.16 3.08 6.91
C ARG A 228 -1.06 3.05 6.03
N GLY A 229 -1.13 1.98 5.24
CA GLY A 229 -2.30 1.64 4.46
C GLY A 229 -2.73 0.21 4.68
N ALA A 230 -3.93 0.05 5.27
CA ALA A 230 -4.53 -1.23 5.62
C ALA A 230 -6.04 -1.20 5.32
N ARG A 231 -6.69 -2.37 5.24
CA ARG A 231 -8.15 -2.46 5.12
C ARG A 231 -8.80 -2.66 6.50
N PRO A 232 -9.81 -1.87 6.88
CA PRO A 232 -10.33 -0.69 6.17
C PRO A 232 -9.39 0.51 6.30
N GLN A 233 -9.34 1.34 5.26
CA GLN A 233 -8.60 2.60 5.30
C GLN A 233 -9.38 3.64 6.09
N GLN A 234 -8.82 4.10 7.21
CA GLN A 234 -9.52 5.03 8.11
C GLN A 234 -8.93 6.43 8.12
N ALA A 235 -7.68 6.60 7.69
CA ALA A 235 -6.95 7.88 7.77
C ALA A 235 -7.73 9.06 7.15
N VAL A 236 -8.50 8.81 6.09
CA VAL A 236 -9.32 9.83 5.41
C VAL A 236 -10.52 10.32 6.22
N PHE A 237 -11.00 9.52 7.18
CA PHE A 237 -12.17 9.84 8.00
C PHE A 237 -11.80 10.36 9.40
N LEU A 238 -10.53 10.28 9.78
CA LEU A 238 -10.04 10.64 11.11
C LEU A 238 -9.40 12.05 11.08
N PRO A 239 -9.77 12.95 12.00
CA PRO A 239 -9.11 14.25 12.14
C PRO A 239 -8.07 14.26 13.27
N GLY A 240 -7.04 15.11 13.12
CA GLY A 240 -6.06 15.41 14.18
C GLY A 240 -5.44 14.18 14.84
N ASP A 241 -5.39 14.17 16.18
CA ASP A 241 -4.76 13.10 16.97
C ASP A 241 -5.33 11.70 16.70
N GLN A 242 -6.60 11.59 16.26
CA GLN A 242 -7.18 10.29 15.91
C GLN A 242 -6.54 9.72 14.65
N LYS A 243 -6.24 10.57 13.66
CA LYS A 243 -5.51 10.16 12.46
C LYS A 243 -4.11 9.73 12.84
N GLU A 244 -3.40 10.55 13.61
CA GLU A 244 -2.04 10.23 14.05
C GLU A 244 -1.97 8.91 14.83
N ALA A 245 -2.94 8.66 15.72
CA ALA A 245 -3.04 7.39 16.45
C ALA A 245 -3.30 6.18 15.52
N TYR A 246 -4.19 6.33 14.53
CA TYR A 246 -4.45 5.27 13.54
C TYR A 246 -3.22 4.98 12.67
N LEU A 247 -2.54 6.04 12.21
CA LEU A 247 -1.33 5.96 11.40
C LEU A 247 -0.14 5.41 12.17
N ALA A 248 -0.06 5.59 13.48
CA ALA A 248 0.98 5.02 14.32
C ALA A 248 0.67 3.58 14.80
N GLY A 249 -0.59 3.16 14.77
CA GLY A 249 -1.05 1.85 15.25
C GLY A 249 -0.87 0.71 14.23
N GLU A 250 -1.24 -0.50 14.64
CA GLU A 250 -1.25 -1.70 13.80
C GLU A 250 -2.68 -2.15 13.48
N PRO A 251 -2.91 -2.94 12.41
CA PRO A 251 -4.26 -3.43 12.07
C PRO A 251 -4.98 -4.17 13.20
N ALA A 252 -4.25 -4.89 14.06
CA ALA A 252 -4.81 -5.55 15.26
C ALA A 252 -5.51 -4.56 16.23
N ASP A 253 -5.11 -3.27 16.20
CA ASP A 253 -5.65 -2.21 17.04
C ASP A 253 -6.85 -1.47 16.42
N ASP A 254 -7.32 -1.86 15.22
CA ASP A 254 -8.40 -1.15 14.52
C ASP A 254 -9.80 -1.47 15.05
N ALA A 255 -9.99 -2.62 15.71
CA ALA A 255 -11.30 -3.06 16.21
C ALA A 255 -11.96 -2.10 17.24
N PRO A 256 -11.21 -1.47 18.19
CA PRO A 256 -11.71 -0.36 19.00
C PRO A 256 -12.11 0.88 18.19
N VAL A 257 -11.37 1.24 17.14
CA VAL A 257 -11.62 2.45 16.34
C VAL A 257 -12.93 2.31 15.54
N CYS A 258 -13.19 1.12 14.98
CA CYS A 258 -14.44 0.78 14.30
C CYS A 258 -15.70 0.86 15.20
N ARG A 259 -15.57 0.77 16.53
CA ARG A 259 -16.72 0.98 17.44
C ARG A 259 -17.10 2.44 17.58
N ASN A 260 -16.15 3.36 17.42
CA ASN A 260 -16.40 4.81 17.50
C ASN A 260 -16.98 5.38 16.20
N ILE A 261 -16.80 4.70 15.06
CA ILE A 261 -17.48 4.99 13.78
C ILE A 261 -18.83 4.25 13.71
N ARG A 262 -19.61 4.28 14.80
CA ARG A 262 -21.06 4.09 14.70
C ARG A 262 -21.69 5.47 14.69
N ALA A 263 -21.86 6.02 13.48
CA ALA A 263 -22.79 7.12 13.30
C ALA A 263 -24.14 6.70 13.89
N ARG A 264 -24.71 7.58 14.72
CA ARG A 264 -26.13 7.52 15.04
C ARG A 264 -26.87 7.46 13.70
N ALA A 265 -27.62 6.38 13.48
CA ALA A 265 -28.71 6.38 12.51
C ALA A 265 -29.78 7.39 12.97
#